data_AF-A0A961T8S0-F1
#
_entry.id   AF-A0A961T8S0-F1
#
_cell.length_a   1.000
_cell.length_b   1.000
_cell.length_c   1.000
_cell.angle_alpha   90.00
_cell.angle_beta   90.00
_cell.angle_gamma   90.00
#
_symmetry.space_group_name_H-M   'P 1'
#
loop_
_entity.id
_entity.type
_entity.pdbx_description
1 polymer ?
#
loop_
_entity_poly.entity_id
_entity_poly.type
_entity_poly.pdbx_seq_one_letter_code
_entity_poly.pdbx_strand_id
1 'polypeptide(L)'
;MAQSSKSRSIQFNGRKRIRKFFGHIAEVAEMPNLIEVQKASYDQFLMVDEPQGGRGDEGLQAVFKSVFPISDFSGAAMLEFVRYDFEAPKYDVDECRQRDMTFAAPLKVTLRLIVFDIDEDTGAKSIKDIKEQNVYMGDMPLMTDNGTFIVNG
;
A
#
# COMPACT_ATOMS: atom_id res chain seq x y z
N MET A 1 50.01 -16.58 18.41
CA MET A 1 49.85 -15.12 18.42
C MET A 1 48.37 -14.83 18.64
N ALA A 2 48.02 -14.29 19.81
CA ALA A 2 46.64 -13.95 20.16
C ALA A 2 46.32 -12.54 19.65
N GLN A 3 45.21 -12.37 18.93
CA GLN A 3 44.62 -11.06 18.69
C GLN A 3 43.36 -10.91 19.53
N SER A 4 43.42 -9.90 20.39
CA SER A 4 42.46 -9.47 21.40
C SER A 4 41.17 -8.98 20.76
N SER A 5 40.02 -9.54 21.16
CA SER A 5 38.71 -8.96 20.90
C SER A 5 38.54 -7.72 21.79
N LYS A 6 38.38 -6.54 21.18
CA LYS A 6 38.09 -5.30 21.89
C LYS A 6 36.61 -5.27 22.26
N SER A 7 36.31 -5.25 23.56
CA SER A 7 34.98 -4.98 24.10
C SER A 7 34.59 -3.52 23.84
N ARG A 8 33.41 -3.29 23.24
CA ARG A 8 32.82 -1.94 23.14
C ARG A 8 32.34 -1.51 24.53
N SER A 9 33.01 -0.53 25.12
CA SER A 9 32.54 0.15 26.33
C SER A 9 31.45 1.15 25.98
N ILE A 10 30.22 0.90 26.40
CA ILE A 10 29.14 1.90 26.35
C ILE A 10 29.02 2.53 27.74
N GLN A 11 29.40 3.81 27.88
CA GLN A 11 29.21 4.58 29.10
C GLN A 11 27.72 4.90 29.30
N PHE A 12 27.18 4.62 30.49
CA PHE A 12 25.79 4.97 30.86
C PHE A 12 25.66 5.36 32.33
N ASN A 13 24.96 6.47 32.58
CA ASN A 13 24.56 7.00 33.90
C ASN A 13 23.33 6.24 34.44
N GLY A 14 23.39 5.81 35.72
CA GLY A 14 22.26 5.24 36.47
C GLY A 14 22.27 3.71 36.57
N ARG A 15 22.26 3.16 37.80
CA ARG A 15 22.37 1.71 38.11
C ARG A 15 21.34 0.87 37.33
N LYS A 16 21.77 0.17 36.28
CA LYS A 16 20.95 -0.78 35.51
C LYS A 16 20.70 -2.07 36.31
N ARG A 17 19.45 -2.55 36.30
CA ARG A 17 19.08 -3.88 36.79
C ARG A 17 19.73 -4.95 35.90
N ILE A 18 20.65 -5.74 36.46
CA ILE A 18 21.31 -6.81 35.72
C ILE A 18 20.39 -8.03 35.63
N ARG A 19 20.08 -8.48 34.41
CA ARG A 19 19.37 -9.74 34.16
C ARG A 19 20.40 -10.85 34.00
N LYS A 20 20.35 -11.86 34.86
CA LYS A 20 21.16 -13.09 34.71
C LYS A 20 20.44 -14.06 33.77
N PHE A 21 21.18 -14.64 32.83
CA PHE A 21 20.71 -15.68 31.92
C PHE A 21 21.44 -16.98 32.25
N PHE A 22 20.72 -18.11 32.28
CA PHE A 22 21.26 -19.45 32.61
C PHE A 22 21.33 -20.39 31.39
N GLY A 23 20.90 -19.92 30.21
CA GLY A 23 20.97 -20.68 28.97
C GLY A 23 22.41 -20.76 28.45
N HIS A 24 22.80 -21.93 27.95
CA HIS A 24 24.15 -22.20 27.42
C HIS A 24 24.25 -22.15 25.89
N ILE A 25 23.11 -22.13 25.20
CA ILE A 25 23.05 -22.05 23.73
C ILE A 25 23.20 -20.58 23.33
N ALA A 26 24.12 -20.29 22.43
CA ALA A 26 24.30 -18.97 21.87
C ALA A 26 23.17 -18.63 20.91
N GLU A 27 22.66 -17.40 20.99
CA GLU A 27 21.69 -16.86 20.03
C GLU A 27 22.40 -16.65 18.68
N VAL A 28 21.94 -17.36 17.65
CA VAL A 28 22.58 -17.40 16.31
C VAL A 28 21.99 -16.40 15.32
N ALA A 29 20.82 -15.86 15.63
CA ALA A 29 20.11 -14.86 14.83
C ALA A 29 19.40 -13.89 15.77
N GLU A 30 19.28 -12.63 15.37
CA GLU A 30 18.58 -11.62 16.15
C GLU A 30 17.07 -11.86 16.11
N MET A 31 16.38 -11.49 17.19
CA MET A 31 14.92 -11.54 17.26
C MET A 31 14.33 -10.63 16.15
N PRO A 32 13.48 -11.17 15.26
CA PRO A 32 12.87 -10.38 14.20
C PRO A 32 11.84 -9.40 14.76
N ASN A 33 11.42 -8.45 13.92
CA ASN A 33 10.32 -7.57 14.27
C ASN A 33 9.00 -8.37 14.29
N LEU A 34 8.40 -8.52 15.47
CA LEU A 34 7.23 -9.36 15.68
C LEU A 34 5.95 -8.87 14.99
N ILE A 35 5.92 -7.60 14.55
CA ILE A 35 4.78 -7.00 13.82
C ILE A 35 5.09 -6.80 12.33
N GLU A 36 6.25 -7.23 11.85
CA GLU A 36 6.70 -7.04 10.47
C GLU A 36 5.74 -7.67 9.46
N VAL A 37 5.24 -8.87 9.76
CA VAL A 37 4.31 -9.58 8.88
C VAL A 37 3.04 -8.76 8.61
N GLN A 38 2.51 -8.07 9.64
CA GLN A 38 1.29 -7.27 9.49
C GLN A 38 1.56 -6.04 8.62
N LYS A 39 2.68 -5.34 8.88
CA LYS A 39 3.08 -4.16 8.12
C LYS A 39 3.37 -4.51 6.66
N ALA A 40 4.24 -5.49 6.43
CA ALA A 40 4.64 -5.92 5.11
C ALA A 40 3.45 -6.40 4.26
N SER A 41 2.50 -7.13 4.86
CA SER A 41 1.31 -7.59 4.13
C SER A 41 0.44 -6.43 3.64
N TYR A 42 0.29 -5.37 4.42
CA TYR A 42 -0.56 -4.25 4.05
C TYR A 42 0.16 -3.30 3.09
N ASP A 43 1.47 -3.09 3.28
CA ASP A 43 2.32 -2.35 2.35
C ASP A 43 2.34 -3.01 0.97
N GLN A 44 2.46 -4.35 0.91
CA GLN A 44 2.38 -5.12 -0.33
C GLN A 44 0.98 -5.04 -0.97
N PHE A 45 -0.08 -5.01 -0.15
CA PHE A 45 -1.45 -4.87 -0.67
C PHE A 45 -1.67 -3.51 -1.32
N LEU A 46 -1.28 -2.42 -0.65
CA LEU A 46 -1.54 -1.06 -1.11
C LEU A 46 -0.57 -0.58 -2.19
N MET A 47 0.71 -0.94 -2.12
CA MET A 47 1.79 -0.40 -2.97
C MET A 47 1.65 1.11 -3.21
N VAL A 48 1.61 1.86 -2.10
CA VAL A 48 1.34 3.31 -2.10
C VAL A 48 2.26 4.01 -3.10
N ASP A 49 3.56 3.78 -2.97
CA ASP A 49 4.56 4.23 -3.94
C ASP A 49 4.68 3.24 -5.09
N GLU A 50 4.55 3.74 -6.32
CA GLU A 50 4.77 2.93 -7.52
C GLU A 50 6.28 2.61 -7.68
N PRO A 51 6.68 1.33 -7.73
CA PRO A 51 8.08 0.96 -7.91
C PRO A 51 8.58 1.29 -9.32
N GLN A 52 9.90 1.44 -9.47
CA GLN A 52 10.51 1.61 -10.79
C GLN A 52 10.23 0.38 -11.67
N GLY A 53 9.54 0.59 -12.79
CA GLY A 53 9.06 -0.49 -13.67
C GLY A 53 7.56 -0.76 -13.58
N GLY A 54 6.85 -0.07 -12.69
CA GLY A 54 5.41 -0.17 -12.52
C GLY A 54 4.99 -1.29 -11.56
N ARG A 55 3.70 -1.29 -11.19
CA ARG A 55 3.15 -2.29 -10.25
C ARG A 55 2.92 -3.63 -10.94
N GLY A 56 3.36 -4.71 -10.28
CA GLY A 56 3.05 -6.09 -10.67
C GLY A 56 1.58 -6.43 -10.47
N ASP A 57 1.13 -7.59 -10.99
CA ASP A 57 -0.25 -8.06 -10.89
C ASP A 57 -0.54 -8.68 -9.51
N GLU A 58 -0.41 -7.86 -8.47
CA GLU A 58 -0.64 -8.23 -7.07
C GLU A 58 -1.31 -7.09 -6.29
N GLY A 59 -1.73 -7.37 -5.06
CA GLY A 59 -2.38 -6.38 -4.20
C GLY A 59 -3.56 -5.68 -4.87
N LEU A 60 -3.64 -4.37 -4.70
CA LEU A 60 -4.69 -3.53 -5.26
C LEU A 60 -4.65 -3.46 -6.80
N GLN A 61 -3.47 -3.62 -7.40
CA GLN A 61 -3.31 -3.65 -8.87
C GLN A 61 -4.04 -4.86 -9.47
N ALA A 62 -3.87 -6.04 -8.86
CA ALA A 62 -4.59 -7.25 -9.27
C ALA A 62 -6.11 -7.10 -9.12
N VAL A 63 -6.57 -6.45 -8.05
CA VAL A 63 -8.00 -6.19 -7.82
C VAL A 63 -8.58 -5.36 -8.97
N PHE A 64 -7.96 -4.24 -9.32
CA PHE A 64 -8.44 -3.44 -10.45
C PHE A 64 -8.38 -4.21 -11.78
N LYS A 65 -7.27 -4.91 -12.07
CA LYS A 65 -7.14 -5.71 -13.30
C LYS A 65 -8.12 -6.88 -13.39
N SER A 66 -8.65 -7.36 -12.27
CA SER A 66 -9.67 -8.43 -12.27
C SER A 66 -11.08 -7.93 -12.60
N VAL A 67 -11.34 -6.64 -12.37
CA VAL A 67 -12.64 -6.01 -12.63
C VAL A 67 -12.67 -5.31 -14.00
N PHE A 68 -11.55 -4.71 -14.39
CA PHE A 68 -11.40 -3.99 -15.65
C PHE A 68 -10.72 -4.84 -16.73
N PRO A 69 -11.07 -4.68 -18.01
CA PRO A 69 -11.99 -3.67 -18.56
C PRO A 69 -13.47 -4.03 -18.37
N ILE A 70 -14.31 -2.98 -18.22
CA ILE A 70 -15.78 -3.11 -18.18
C ILE A 70 -16.33 -2.61 -19.51
N SER A 71 -17.16 -3.41 -20.18
CA SER A 71 -17.87 -2.99 -21.39
C SER A 71 -19.35 -2.79 -21.11
N ASP A 72 -19.97 -1.84 -21.80
CA ASP A 72 -21.43 -1.69 -21.75
C ASP A 72 -22.12 -2.81 -22.56
N PHE A 73 -23.44 -2.98 -22.36
CA PHE A 73 -24.20 -4.05 -23.01
C PHE A 73 -24.24 -3.95 -24.53
N SER A 74 -24.18 -2.74 -25.08
CA SER A 74 -24.17 -2.52 -26.54
C SER A 74 -22.76 -2.69 -27.15
N GLY A 75 -21.73 -2.69 -26.30
CA GLY A 75 -20.33 -2.68 -26.71
C GLY A 75 -19.89 -1.38 -27.40
N ALA A 76 -20.66 -0.30 -27.25
CA ALA A 76 -20.34 1.04 -27.73
C ALA A 76 -19.39 1.81 -26.78
N ALA A 77 -19.21 1.33 -25.55
CA ALA A 77 -18.30 1.93 -24.59
C ALA A 77 -17.53 0.88 -23.77
N MET A 78 -16.27 1.18 -23.48
CA MET A 78 -15.41 0.37 -22.62
C MET A 78 -14.65 1.27 -21.65
N LEU A 79 -14.60 0.84 -20.39
CA LEU A 79 -13.85 1.50 -19.33
C LEU A 79 -12.63 0.65 -19.00
N GLU A 80 -11.45 1.24 -19.11
CA GLU A 80 -10.16 0.63 -18.81
C GLU A 80 -9.55 1.23 -17.54
N PHE A 81 -8.88 0.39 -16.76
CA PHE A 81 -8.03 0.82 -15.66
C PHE A 81 -6.63 1.15 -16.21
N VAL A 82 -6.11 2.33 -15.88
CA VAL A 82 -4.77 2.77 -16.27
C VAL A 82 -3.79 2.63 -15.10
N ARG A 83 -4.08 3.30 -13.98
CA ARG A 83 -3.27 3.30 -12.75
C ARG A 83 -4.08 3.78 -11.55
N TYR A 84 -3.50 3.67 -10.36
CA TYR A 84 -4.01 4.31 -9.15
C TYR A 84 -2.91 5.06 -8.42
N ASP A 85 -3.32 6.07 -7.66
CA ASP A 85 -2.46 6.93 -6.85
C ASP A 85 -3.16 7.24 -5.52
N PHE A 86 -2.38 7.35 -4.46
CA PHE A 86 -2.87 7.83 -3.17
C PHE A 86 -2.51 9.30 -3.00
N GLU A 87 -3.45 10.08 -2.49
CA GLU A 87 -3.13 11.40 -1.97
C GLU A 87 -2.65 11.30 -0.51
N ALA A 88 -1.96 12.34 -0.06
CA ALA A 88 -1.55 12.39 1.35
C ALA A 88 -2.77 12.34 2.28
N PRO A 89 -2.66 11.65 3.43
CA PRO A 89 -3.71 11.70 4.44
C PRO A 89 -3.94 13.14 4.88
N LYS A 90 -5.21 13.51 5.09
CA LYS A 90 -5.59 14.88 5.45
C LYS A 90 -5.09 15.31 6.83
N TYR A 91 -4.94 14.33 7.72
CA TYR A 91 -4.60 14.50 9.13
C TYR A 91 -3.60 13.42 9.55
N ASP A 92 -2.83 13.69 10.60
CA ASP A 92 -1.94 12.70 11.18
C ASP A 92 -2.65 11.79 12.20
N VAL A 93 -1.89 10.83 12.71
CA VAL A 93 -2.33 9.80 13.67
C VAL A 93 -2.87 10.43 14.97
N ASP A 94 -2.24 11.49 15.48
CA ASP A 94 -2.60 12.07 16.77
C ASP A 94 -3.86 12.95 16.64
N GLU A 95 -4.00 13.68 15.53
CA GLU A 95 -5.20 14.45 15.23
C GLU A 95 -6.41 13.53 15.00
N CYS A 96 -6.24 12.42 14.27
CA CYS A 96 -7.32 11.45 14.07
C CYS A 96 -7.83 10.86 15.39
N ARG A 97 -6.94 10.53 16.33
CA ARG A 97 -7.32 10.05 17.67
C ARG A 97 -8.08 11.07 18.48
N GLN A 98 -7.65 12.34 18.45
CA GLN A 98 -8.25 13.39 19.26
C GLN A 98 -9.63 13.83 18.76
N ARG A 99 -9.91 13.62 17.47
CA ARG A 99 -11.13 14.09 16.80
C ARG A 99 -12.08 12.97 16.39
N ASP A 100 -11.87 11.76 16.90
CA ASP A 100 -12.66 10.56 16.56
C ASP A 100 -12.77 10.33 15.04
N MET A 101 -11.65 10.52 14.32
CA MET A 101 -11.57 10.36 12.86
C MET A 101 -10.80 9.08 12.49
N THR A 102 -10.88 8.68 11.23
CA THR A 102 -10.11 7.56 10.68
C THR A 102 -8.84 8.07 10.00
N PHE A 103 -7.69 7.48 10.31
CA PHE A 103 -6.43 7.80 9.63
C PHE A 103 -6.40 7.09 8.27
N ALA A 104 -6.60 7.85 7.20
CA ALA A 104 -6.77 7.31 5.85
C ALA A 104 -6.24 8.27 4.76
N ALA A 105 -5.87 7.69 3.62
CA ALA A 105 -5.44 8.41 2.42
C ALA A 105 -6.49 8.28 1.30
N PRO A 106 -6.83 9.37 0.59
CA PRO A 106 -7.69 9.31 -0.59
C PRO A 106 -7.07 8.47 -1.71
N LEU A 107 -7.80 7.47 -2.20
CA LEU A 107 -7.43 6.67 -3.37
C LEU A 107 -8.06 7.28 -4.62
N LYS A 108 -7.22 7.64 -5.59
CA LYS A 108 -7.63 8.07 -6.93
C LYS A 108 -7.20 7.04 -7.95
N VAL A 109 -8.07 6.79 -8.93
CA VAL A 109 -7.82 5.86 -10.02
C VAL A 109 -7.95 6.60 -11.34
N THR A 110 -6.94 6.47 -12.19
CA THR A 110 -6.99 6.94 -13.57
C THR A 110 -7.71 5.89 -14.40
N LEU A 111 -8.89 6.27 -14.91
CA LEU A 111 -9.71 5.44 -15.77
C LEU A 111 -9.75 6.03 -17.17
N ARG A 112 -9.79 5.16 -18.18
CA ARG A 112 -9.93 5.55 -19.59
C ARG A 112 -11.24 5.02 -20.15
N LEU A 113 -12.12 5.92 -20.54
CA LEU A 113 -13.35 5.62 -21.28
C LEU A 113 -13.05 5.66 -22.78
N ILE A 114 -13.24 4.54 -23.46
CA ILE A 114 -13.16 4.40 -24.91
C ILE A 114 -14.59 4.30 -25.44
N VAL A 115 -14.96 5.17 -26.36
CA VAL A 115 -16.25 5.15 -27.05
C VAL A 115 -16.01 4.68 -28.48
N PHE A 116 -16.81 3.71 -28.93
CA PHE A 116 -16.75 3.16 -30.28
C PHE A 116 -17.88 3.73 -31.13
N ASP A 117 -17.60 3.90 -32.43
CA ASP A 117 -18.62 4.02 -33.46
C ASP A 117 -18.82 2.63 -34.08
N ILE A 118 -20.06 2.17 -34.11
CA ILE A 118 -20.43 0.84 -34.61
C ILE A 118 -21.25 1.04 -35.88
N ASP A 119 -20.69 0.60 -37.00
CA ASP A 119 -21.38 0.62 -38.29
C ASP A 119 -22.52 -0.42 -38.27
N GLU A 120 -23.77 0.01 -38.48
CA GLU A 120 -24.96 -0.84 -38.36
C GLU A 120 -25.04 -1.93 -39.45
N ASP A 121 -24.44 -1.68 -40.62
CA ASP A 121 -24.50 -2.58 -41.78
C ASP A 121 -23.40 -3.65 -41.73
N THR A 122 -22.20 -3.29 -41.26
CA THR A 122 -21.01 -4.16 -41.26
C THR A 122 -20.63 -4.68 -39.88
N GLY A 123 -21.15 -4.08 -38.80
CA GLY A 123 -20.77 -4.37 -37.42
C GLY A 123 -19.33 -3.96 -37.07
N ALA A 124 -18.65 -3.23 -37.96
CA ALA A 124 -17.28 -2.80 -37.74
C ALA A 124 -17.20 -1.79 -36.59
N LYS A 125 -16.27 -1.99 -35.66
CA LYS A 125 -16.01 -1.07 -34.55
C LYS A 125 -14.82 -0.18 -34.87
N SER A 126 -15.02 1.13 -34.79
CA SER A 126 -13.94 2.12 -34.85
C SER A 126 -13.93 2.97 -33.59
N ILE A 127 -12.78 3.51 -33.21
CA ILE A 127 -12.68 4.37 -32.03
C ILE A 127 -13.23 5.74 -32.39
N LYS A 128 -14.25 6.18 -31.65
CA LYS A 128 -14.86 7.50 -31.77
C LYS A 128 -14.19 8.52 -30.87
N ASP A 129 -13.99 8.16 -29.60
CA ASP A 129 -13.44 9.08 -28.60
C ASP A 129 -12.72 8.31 -27.49
N ILE A 130 -11.74 8.96 -26.87
CA ILE A 130 -11.03 8.45 -25.70
C ILE A 130 -10.93 9.56 -24.66
N LYS A 131 -11.46 9.30 -23.47
CA LYS A 131 -11.37 10.23 -22.33
C LYS A 131 -10.68 9.54 -21.16
N GLU A 132 -9.61 10.14 -20.68
CA GLU A 132 -8.91 9.69 -19.48
C GLU A 132 -9.20 10.65 -18.32
N GLN A 133 -9.56 10.12 -17.16
CA GLN A 133 -9.91 10.92 -15.99
C GLN A 133 -9.48 10.26 -14.68
N ASN A 134 -9.04 11.10 -13.74
CA ASN A 134 -8.79 10.69 -12.36
C ASN A 134 -10.09 10.73 -11.56
N VAL A 135 -10.51 9.57 -11.06
CA VAL A 135 -11.73 9.38 -10.28
C VAL A 135 -11.36 9.04 -8.84
N TYR A 136 -12.00 9.70 -7.88
CA TYR A 136 -11.86 9.36 -6.47
C TYR A 136 -12.66 8.08 -6.16
N MET A 137 -11.99 7.06 -5.63
CA MET A 137 -12.59 5.76 -5.35
C MET A 137 -12.98 5.57 -3.88
N GLY A 138 -12.41 6.36 -2.97
CA GLY A 138 -12.65 6.26 -1.53
C GLY A 138 -11.42 6.58 -0.71
N ASP A 139 -11.59 6.60 0.61
CA ASP A 139 -10.50 6.76 1.57
C ASP A 139 -10.03 5.38 2.03
N MET A 140 -8.74 5.09 1.89
CA MET A 140 -8.13 3.84 2.32
C MET A 140 -7.43 4.05 3.67
N PRO A 141 -7.82 3.32 4.74
CA PRO A 141 -7.16 3.40 6.03
C PRO A 141 -5.66 3.10 5.91
N LEU A 142 -4.84 3.91 6.56
CA LEU A 142 -3.39 3.69 6.61
C LEU A 142 -3.00 3.05 7.94
N MET A 143 -1.97 2.20 7.88
CA MET A 143 -1.42 1.55 9.06
C MET A 143 -0.45 2.50 9.78
N THR A 144 -0.53 2.59 11.10
CA THR A 144 0.42 3.34 11.92
C THR A 144 1.75 2.57 12.05
N ASP A 145 2.78 3.23 12.58
CA ASP A 145 4.10 2.60 12.79
C ASP A 145 4.06 1.31 13.62
N ASN A 146 3.06 1.18 14.49
CA ASN A 146 2.86 0.05 15.39
C ASN A 146 2.03 -1.10 14.79
N GLY A 147 1.65 -1.03 13.51
CA GLY A 147 0.87 -2.09 12.86
C GLY A 147 -0.64 -2.01 13.14
N THR A 148 -1.15 -0.89 13.64
CA THR A 148 -2.56 -0.71 13.98
C THR A 148 -3.22 0.33 13.08
N PHE A 149 -4.55 0.33 13.05
CA PHE A 149 -5.36 1.34 12.38
C PHE A 149 -6.02 2.26 13.41
N ILE A 150 -6.32 3.49 13.00
CA ILE A 150 -7.20 4.41 13.72
C ILE A 150 -8.51 4.46 12.94
N VAL A 151 -9.59 4.04 13.58
CA VAL A 151 -10.94 4.01 12.99
C VAL A 151 -11.89 4.67 13.97
N ASN A 152 -12.36 5.86 13.63
CA ASN A 152 -13.21 6.69 14.49
C ASN A 152 -12.61 6.95 15.89
N GLY A 153 -11.31 7.27 15.97
CA GLY A 153 -10.61 7.57 17.24
C GLY A 153 -9.80 6.42 17.81
#